data_AF-A0A1X4I0H6-F1
#
_entry.id   AF-A0A1X4I0H6-F1
#
_cell.length_a   1.000
_cell.length_b   1.000
_cell.length_c   1.000
_cell.angle_alpha   90.00
_cell.angle_beta   90.00
_cell.angle_gamma   90.00
#
_symmetry.space_group_name_H-M   'P 1'
#
loop_
_entity.id
_entity.type
_entity.pdbx_description
1 polymer ?
#
loop_
_entity_poly.entity_id
_entity_poly.type
_entity_poly.pdbx_seq_one_letter_code
_entity_poly.pdbx_strand_id
1 'polypeptide(L)'
;MTTAVAAPFRFFALQVVTARRLGPSLVRVTFAGPDLRDFRSDGRDQSLSLFLPHPGQSEPVVPLELGDEWWRGWRELPDDVRAVMRSYT
;
A
#
# COMPACT_ATOMS: atom_id res chain seq x y z
N MET A 1 28.94 17.34 4.04
CA MET A 1 27.50 17.51 3.73
C MET A 1 26.91 16.13 3.62
N THR A 2 26.06 15.73 4.56
CA THR A 2 25.43 14.41 4.55
C THR A 2 24.22 14.48 3.64
N THR A 3 24.27 13.82 2.50
CA THR A 3 23.12 13.70 1.60
C THR A 3 22.02 12.93 2.33
N ALA A 4 20.87 13.56 2.54
CA ALA A 4 19.70 12.85 3.04
C ALA A 4 19.31 11.79 2.00
N VAL A 5 19.40 10.52 2.37
CA VAL A 5 18.87 9.43 1.55
C VAL A 5 17.36 9.53 1.63
N ALA A 6 16.72 9.95 0.55
CA ALA A 6 15.27 9.89 0.45
C ALA A 6 14.84 8.42 0.60
N ALA A 7 13.91 8.14 1.51
CA ALA A 7 13.25 6.83 1.56
C ALA A 7 12.60 6.60 0.18
N PRO A 8 12.93 5.51 -0.53
CA PRO A 8 12.53 5.34 -1.91
C PRO A 8 11.01 5.21 -2.08
N PHE A 9 10.29 4.85 -1.01
CA PHE A 9 8.84 4.70 -0.99
C PHE A 9 8.27 5.19 0.36
N ARG A 10 7.09 5.81 0.31
CA ARG A 10 6.29 6.13 1.51
C ARG A 10 5.05 5.26 1.53
N PHE A 11 4.73 4.72 2.69
CA PHE A 11 3.47 4.01 2.93
C PHE A 11 2.36 5.01 3.26
N PHE A 12 1.16 4.73 2.76
CA PHE A 12 -0.04 5.55 3.00
C PHE A 12 -1.11 4.66 3.61
N ALA A 13 -1.61 5.01 4.79
CA ALA A 13 -2.76 4.32 5.37
C ALA A 13 -4.04 4.75 4.63
N LEU A 14 -4.72 3.79 4.02
CA LEU A 14 -5.85 4.03 3.13
C LEU A 14 -7.09 3.26 3.57
N GLN A 15 -8.25 3.86 3.35
CA GLN A 15 -9.57 3.28 3.53
C GLN A 15 -10.31 3.33 2.21
N VAL A 16 -11.05 2.26 1.89
CA VAL A 16 -11.95 2.27 0.72
C VAL A 16 -13.16 3.11 1.07
N VAL A 17 -13.37 4.20 0.34
CA VAL A 17 -14.56 5.07 0.51
C VAL A 17 -15.62 4.82 -0.54
N THR A 18 -15.25 4.21 -1.67
CA THR A 18 -16.20 3.84 -2.72
C THR A 18 -15.66 2.67 -3.54
N ALA A 19 -16.54 1.73 -3.87
CA ALA A 19 -16.29 0.69 -4.88
C ALA A 19 -17.43 0.71 -5.90
N ARG A 20 -17.12 1.01 -7.16
CA ARG A 20 -18.11 1.11 -8.24
C ARG A 20 -17.76 0.16 -9.37
N ARG A 21 -18.70 -0.73 -9.71
CA ARG A 21 -18.59 -1.57 -10.91
C ARG A 21 -18.79 -0.71 -12.16
N LEU A 22 -17.82 -0.77 -13.08
CA LEU A 22 -17.85 -0.06 -14.37
C LEU A 22 -18.29 -0.97 -15.52
N GLY A 23 -18.16 -2.28 -15.35
CA GLY A 23 -18.57 -3.28 -16.34
C GLY A 23 -18.46 -4.71 -15.80
N PRO A 24 -18.63 -5.73 -16.66
CA PRO A 24 -18.60 -7.15 -16.28
C PRO A 24 -17.31 -7.62 -15.60
N SER A 25 -16.20 -6.94 -15.83
CA SER A 25 -14.87 -7.31 -15.32
C SER A 25 -14.07 -6.13 -14.77
N LEU A 26 -14.70 -4.95 -14.61
CA LEU A 26 -14.01 -3.73 -14.19
C LEU A 26 -14.68 -3.09 -12.98
N VAL A 27 -13.90 -2.81 -11.95
CA VAL A 27 -14.31 -2.09 -10.74
C VAL A 27 -13.37 -0.91 -10.52
N ARG A 28 -13.93 0.25 -10.21
CA ARG A 28 -13.20 1.41 -9.72
C ARG A 28 -13.31 1.45 -8.20
N VAL A 29 -12.17 1.42 -7.54
CA VAL A 29 -12.05 1.59 -6.09
C VAL A 29 -11.47 2.97 -5.82
N THR A 30 -12.09 3.73 -4.91
CA THR A 30 -11.61 5.02 -4.46
C THR A 30 -11.14 4.89 -3.03
N PHE A 31 -9.91 5.32 -2.78
CA PHE A 31 -9.28 5.32 -1.47
C PHE A 31 -9.25 6.74 -0.91
N ALA A 32 -9.37 6.84 0.42
CA ALA A 32 -9.12 8.07 1.17
C ALA A 32 -8.24 7.76 2.38
N GLY A 33 -7.59 8.78 2.93
CA GLY A 33 -6.78 8.67 4.13
C GLY A 33 -6.10 10.02 4.41
N PRO A 34 -5.84 10.36 5.68
CA PRO A 34 -5.22 11.64 6.02
C PRO A 34 -3.82 11.79 5.40
N ASP A 35 -3.11 10.68 5.19
CA ASP A 35 -1.76 10.67 4.62
C ASP A 35 -1.72 11.02 3.12
N LEU A 36 -2.86 10.92 2.42
CA LEU A 36 -2.93 11.27 1.00
C LEU A 36 -2.67 12.75 0.74
N ARG A 37 -2.73 13.62 1.76
CA ARG A 37 -2.29 15.03 1.65
C ARG A 37 -0.84 15.18 1.19
N ASP A 38 -0.02 14.16 1.48
CA ASP A 38 1.39 14.13 1.12
C ASP A 38 1.65 13.24 -0.11
N PHE A 39 0.62 12.59 -0.65
CA PHE A 39 0.75 11.77 -1.85
C PHE A 39 0.91 12.67 -3.07
N ARG A 40 2.02 12.49 -3.78
CA ARG A 40 2.28 13.18 -5.05
C ARG A 40 2.19 12.18 -6.18
N SER A 41 1.45 12.55 -7.22
CA SER A 41 1.41 11.78 -8.44
C SER A 41 2.31 12.40 -9.51
N ASP A 42 3.15 11.59 -10.14
CA ASP A 42 4.02 11.99 -11.26
C ASP A 42 3.30 11.85 -12.61
N GLY A 43 2.01 11.51 -12.61
CA GLY A 43 1.15 11.48 -13.78
C GLY A 43 0.67 10.08 -14.15
N ARG A 44 0.53 9.85 -15.47
CA ARG A 44 0.06 8.58 -16.02
C ARG A 44 1.15 7.52 -15.87
N ASP A 45 0.75 6.26 -15.75
CA ASP A 45 1.66 5.10 -15.68
C ASP A 45 2.54 5.06 -14.41
N GLN A 46 2.13 5.79 -13.37
CA GLN A 46 2.79 5.72 -12.07
C GLN A 46 2.46 4.41 -11.38
N SER A 47 3.48 3.59 -11.15
CA SER A 47 3.32 2.33 -10.45
C SER A 47 3.14 2.51 -8.95
N LEU A 48 2.30 1.68 -8.35
CA LEU A 48 2.15 1.56 -6.90
C LEU A 48 1.87 0.11 -6.49
N SER A 49 2.09 -0.20 -5.21
CA SER A 49 1.72 -1.48 -4.63
C SER A 49 0.68 -1.27 -3.54
N LEU A 50 -0.40 -2.05 -3.60
CA LEU A 50 -1.39 -2.17 -2.52
C LEU A 50 -1.03 -3.36 -1.64
N PHE A 51 -1.14 -3.15 -0.32
CA PHE A 51 -1.09 -4.21 0.68
C PHE A 51 -2.50 -4.42 1.22
N LEU A 52 -3.01 -5.64 1.10
CA LEU A 52 -4.39 -5.98 1.43
C LEU A 52 -4.43 -6.96 2.63
N PRO A 53 -5.38 -6.78 3.56
CA PRO A 53 -5.58 -7.72 4.67
C PRO A 53 -6.07 -9.08 4.18
N HIS A 54 -5.79 -10.12 4.96
CA HIS A 54 -6.47 -11.41 4.82
C HIS A 54 -7.93 -11.32 5.31
N PRO A 55 -8.81 -12.23 4.88
CA PRO A 55 -10.15 -12.35 5.44
C PRO A 55 -10.09 -12.48 6.98
N GLY A 56 -10.86 -11.65 7.69
CA GLY A 56 -10.88 -11.60 9.15
C GLY A 56 -9.88 -10.62 9.78
N GLN A 57 -8.97 -10.02 9.00
CA GLN A 57 -8.11 -8.92 9.45
C GLN A 57 -8.74 -7.57 9.11
N SER A 58 -8.67 -6.61 10.04
CA SER A 58 -9.16 -5.25 9.81
C SER A 58 -8.19 -4.40 9.00
N GLU A 59 -6.90 -4.74 8.99
CA GLU A 59 -5.84 -3.97 8.36
C GLU A 59 -4.72 -4.88 7.83
N PRO A 60 -4.00 -4.46 6.77
CA PRO A 60 -2.87 -5.22 6.27
C PRO A 60 -1.70 -5.18 7.26
N VAL A 61 -1.11 -6.34 7.56
CA VAL A 61 0.08 -6.42 8.40
C VAL A 61 1.34 -6.19 7.56
N VAL A 62 1.97 -5.03 7.77
CA VAL A 62 3.29 -4.67 7.23
C VAL A 62 4.10 -4.06 8.38
N PRO A 63 5.27 -4.60 8.75
CA PRO A 63 6.03 -4.16 9.92
C PRO A 63 6.85 -2.90 9.61
N LEU A 64 6.17 -1.76 9.47
CA LEU A 64 6.76 -0.47 9.11
C LEU A 64 7.71 0.07 10.20
N GLU A 65 7.51 -0.35 11.44
CA GLU A 65 8.36 -0.04 12.58
C GLU A 65 9.80 -0.55 12.43
N LEU A 66 10.03 -1.52 11.53
CA LEU A 66 11.36 -2.05 11.21
C LEU A 66 12.18 -1.13 10.28
N GLY A 67 11.63 -0.01 9.83
CA GLY A 67 12.34 0.93 8.95
C GLY A 67 12.81 0.24 7.68
N ASP A 68 14.10 0.33 7.35
CA ASP A 68 14.68 -0.28 6.15
C ASP A 68 14.54 -1.82 6.09
N GLU A 69 14.36 -2.48 7.24
CA GLU A 69 14.19 -3.94 7.33
C GLU A 69 12.72 -4.39 7.16
N TRP A 70 11.77 -3.47 6.90
CA TRP A 70 10.35 -3.79 6.74
C TRP A 70 10.11 -4.90 5.71
N TRP A 71 10.88 -4.91 4.61
CA TRP A 71 10.70 -5.89 3.53
C TRP A 71 11.08 -7.29 3.99
N ARG A 72 12.19 -7.41 4.71
CA ARG A 72 12.62 -8.68 5.30
C ARG A 72 11.61 -9.15 6.34
N GLY A 73 11.22 -8.26 7.26
CA GLY A 73 10.23 -8.58 8.29
C GLY A 73 8.88 -9.00 7.70
N TRP A 74 8.38 -8.28 6.69
CA TRP A 74 7.16 -8.66 5.98
C TRP A 74 7.28 -10.05 5.35
N ARG A 75 8.42 -10.39 4.73
CA ARG A 75 8.63 -11.71 4.11
C ARG A 75 8.69 -12.87 5.11
N GLU A 76 9.12 -12.61 6.35
CA GLU A 76 9.24 -13.60 7.42
C GLU A 76 7.92 -13.84 8.17
N LEU A 77 6.90 -12.99 7.98
CA LEU A 77 5.57 -13.19 8.57
C LEU A 77 4.91 -14.49 8.08
N PRO A 78 4.11 -15.17 8.93
CA PRO A 78 3.27 -16.29 8.51
C PRO A 78 2.38 -15.93 7.32
N ASP A 79 2.13 -16.90 6.43
CA ASP A 79 1.39 -16.67 5.17
C ASP A 79 -0.05 -16.19 5.36
N ASP A 80 -0.68 -16.51 6.49
CA ASP A 80 -2.02 -16.09 6.88
C ASP A 80 -2.06 -14.73 7.58
N VAL A 81 -0.88 -14.18 7.92
CA VAL A 81 -0.70 -12.86 8.55
C VAL A 81 -0.18 -11.83 7.55
N ARG A 82 0.77 -12.24 6.70
CA ARG A 82 1.50 -11.38 5.77
C ARG A 82 0.57 -10.74 4.73
N ALA A 83 0.42 -9.42 4.78
CA ALA A 83 -0.46 -8.69 3.85
C ALA A 83 -0.22 -9.06 2.38
N VAL A 84 -1.31 -9.24 1.63
CA VAL A 84 -1.25 -9.61 0.21
C VAL A 84 -0.82 -8.40 -0.61
N MET A 85 0.35 -8.47 -1.25
CA MET A 85 0.84 -7.41 -2.13
C MET A 85 0.30 -7.56 -3.56
N ARG A 86 -0.20 -6.45 -4.14
CA ARG A 86 -0.60 -6.34 -5.55
C ARG A 86 -0.02 -5.06 -6.15
N SER A 87 0.75 -5.20 -7.23
CA SER A 87 1.34 -4.07 -7.94
C SER A 87 0.50 -3.67 -9.16
N TYR A 88 0.37 -2.36 -9.38
CA TYR A 88 -0.39 -1.75 -10.47
C TYR A 88 0.48 -0.72 -11.20
N THR A 89 0.16 -0.46 -12.47
CA THR A 89 0.79 0.52 -13.38
C THR A 89 -0.28 1.41 -14.00
#